data_AF-A0A524IV19-F1
#
_entry.id   AF-A0A524IV19-F1
#
_cell.length_a   1.000
_cell.length_b   1.000
_cell.length_c   1.000
_cell.angle_alpha   90.00
_cell.angle_beta   90.00
_cell.angle_gamma   90.00
#
_symmetry.space_group_name_H-M   'P 1'
#
loop_
_entity.id
_entity.type
_entity.pdbx_description
1 polymer ?
#
loop_
_entity_poly.entity_id
_entity_poly.type
_entity_poly.pdbx_seq_one_letter_code
_entity_poly.pdbx_strand_id
1 'polypeptide(L)'
;MSIKEKWNERYRAATGKRQASRVLKENLQLLPDNGRALDLACGSGGNSVLLAQQGLKVEAWDIADVPVAALQDERTYLMRRNKKGWREYTVIPTSPLLVI
;
A
#
# COMPACT_ATOMS: atom_id res chain seq x y z
N MET A 1 -1.70 -22.47 13.74
CA MET A 1 -1.71 -21.05 13.31
C MET A 1 -1.36 -21.01 11.82
N SER A 2 -2.24 -20.45 11.00
CA SER A 2 -1.99 -20.22 9.58
C SER A 2 -0.96 -19.12 9.36
N ILE A 3 -0.34 -19.07 8.16
CA ILE A 3 0.58 -17.99 7.77
C ILE A 3 -0.11 -16.62 7.91
N LYS A 4 -1.40 -16.55 7.56
CA LYS A 4 -2.22 -15.35 7.69
C LYS A 4 -2.38 -14.90 9.15
N GLU A 5 -2.71 -15.82 10.05
CA GLU A 5 -2.86 -15.53 11.50
C GLU A 5 -1.56 -15.02 12.12
N LYS A 6 -0.43 -15.64 11.77
CA LYS A 6 0.91 -15.21 12.21
C LYS A 6 1.20 -13.76 11.85
N TRP A 7 0.93 -13.36 10.60
CA TRP A 7 1.17 -11.98 10.16
C TRP A 7 0.16 -11.00 10.73
N ASN A 8 -1.11 -11.38 10.86
CA ASN A 8 -2.11 -10.58 11.56
C ASN A 8 -1.70 -10.26 13.00
N GLU A 9 -1.16 -11.24 13.73
CA GLU A 9 -0.65 -11.03 15.09
C GLU A 9 0.54 -10.09 15.13
N ARG A 10 1.52 -10.28 14.23
CA ARG A 10 2.68 -9.39 14.12
C ARG A 10 2.27 -7.94 13.84
N TYR A 11 1.30 -7.71 12.96
CA TYR A 11 0.82 -6.35 12.67
C TYR A 11 0.02 -5.74 13.81
N ARG A 12 -0.73 -6.53 14.59
CA ARG A 12 -1.40 -6.03 15.80
C ARG A 12 -0.41 -5.57 16.87
N ALA A 13 0.73 -6.26 17.00
CA ALA A 13 1.77 -5.92 17.95
C ALA A 13 2.70 -4.78 17.47
N ALA A 14 2.70 -4.47 16.18
CA ALA A 14 3.58 -3.45 15.61
C ALA A 14 3.16 -2.04 16.08
N THR A 15 4.08 -1.32 16.71
CA THR A 15 3.93 0.08 17.08
C THR A 15 4.86 0.92 16.22
N GLY A 16 4.34 2.04 15.67
CA GLY A 16 5.15 2.94 14.85
C GLY A 16 4.39 3.54 13.66
N LYS A 17 4.93 4.63 13.12
CA LYS A 17 4.37 5.29 11.93
C LYS A 17 4.66 4.46 10.68
N ARG A 18 3.69 4.44 9.76
CA ARG A 18 3.89 3.98 8.38
C ARG A 18 5.03 4.79 7.75
N GLN A 19 6.03 4.10 7.20
CA GLN A 19 7.12 4.72 6.45
C GLN A 19 7.48 3.89 5.22
N ALA A 20 7.74 4.56 4.11
CA ALA A 20 8.36 3.95 2.95
C ALA A 20 9.81 3.54 3.26
N SER A 21 10.26 2.50 2.57
CA SER A 21 11.65 2.03 2.64
C SER A 21 12.62 3.14 2.26
N ARG A 22 13.78 3.18 2.92
CA ARG A 22 14.83 4.18 2.65
C ARG A 22 15.29 4.15 1.20
N VAL A 23 15.48 2.94 0.65
CA VAL A 23 15.90 2.74 -0.74
C VAL A 23 14.91 3.36 -1.73
N LEU A 24 13.60 3.25 -1.50
CA LEU A 24 12.62 3.88 -2.36
C LEU A 24 12.72 5.42 -2.29
N LYS A 25 12.81 5.98 -1.07
CA LYS A 25 12.93 7.43 -0.87
C LYS A 25 14.18 8.04 -1.52
N GLU A 26 15.29 7.31 -1.53
CA GLU A 26 16.57 7.77 -2.10
C GLU A 26 16.63 7.62 -3.64
N ASN A 27 15.65 6.96 -4.25
CA ASN A 27 15.67 6.62 -5.68
C ASN A 27 14.39 7.03 -6.43
N LEU A 28 13.65 8.01 -5.91
CA LEU A 28 12.41 8.48 -6.53
C LEU A 28 12.62 8.97 -7.97
N GLN A 29 13.78 9.56 -8.28
CA GLN A 29 14.16 10.02 -9.61
C GLN A 29 14.27 8.91 -10.66
N LEU A 30 14.32 7.64 -10.24
CA LEU A 30 14.35 6.49 -11.15
C LEU A 30 12.95 6.00 -11.52
N LEU A 31 11.92 6.49 -10.84
CA LEU A 31 10.54 6.11 -11.11
C LEU A 31 10.03 6.84 -12.35
N PRO A 32 9.12 6.22 -13.12
CA PRO A 32 8.41 6.94 -14.17
C PRO A 32 7.43 7.94 -13.55
N ASP A 33 7.18 9.05 -14.24
CA ASP A 33 6.24 10.10 -13.78
C ASP A 33 4.79 9.63 -13.67
N ASN A 34 4.44 8.54 -14.38
CA ASN A 34 3.13 7.90 -14.33
C ASN A 34 3.24 6.43 -14.72
N GLY A 35 2.19 5.66 -14.42
CA GLY A 35 2.11 4.25 -14.79
C GLY A 35 1.46 3.40 -13.70
N ARG A 36 1.77 2.10 -13.71
CA ARG A 36 1.27 1.14 -12.73
C ARG A 36 2.42 0.58 -11.91
N ALA A 37 2.19 0.41 -10.61
CA ALA A 37 3.11 -0.26 -9.71
C ALA A 37 2.39 -1.40 -8.97
N LEU A 38 3.14 -2.44 -8.60
CA LEU A 38 2.67 -3.54 -7.77
C LEU A 38 3.54 -3.63 -6.51
N ASP A 39 2.93 -3.49 -5.34
CA ASP A 39 3.57 -3.60 -4.03
C ASP A 39 3.13 -4.93 -3.38
N LEU A 40 4.01 -5.94 -3.42
CA LEU A 40 3.75 -7.27 -2.88
C LEU A 40 4.24 -7.38 -1.44
N ALA A 41 3.46 -8.05 -0.60
CA ALA A 41 3.68 -8.06 0.85
C ALA A 41 3.80 -6.62 1.38
N CYS A 42 2.87 -5.76 0.92
CA CYS A 42 2.92 -4.31 1.12
C CYS A 42 2.90 -3.92 2.59
N GLY A 43 2.50 -4.84 3.49
CA GLY A 43 2.34 -4.60 4.90
C GLY A 43 1.47 -3.39 5.12
N SER A 44 1.92 -2.47 5.97
CA SER A 44 1.19 -1.22 6.25
C SER A 44 1.05 -0.29 5.05
N GLY A 45 1.69 -0.55 3.91
CA GLY A 45 1.52 0.20 2.67
C GLY A 45 2.38 1.46 2.57
N GLY A 46 3.48 1.56 3.33
CA GLY A 46 4.37 2.73 3.29
C GLY A 46 4.96 3.01 1.91
N ASN A 47 5.42 1.97 1.21
CA ASN A 47 5.88 2.11 -0.18
C ASN A 47 4.71 2.42 -1.11
N SER A 48 3.59 1.72 -0.95
CA SER A 48 2.39 1.92 -1.78
C SER A 48 1.93 3.37 -1.81
N VAL A 49 1.86 4.02 -0.63
CA VAL A 49 1.47 5.43 -0.53
C VAL A 49 2.49 6.34 -1.21
N LEU A 50 3.79 6.14 -0.97
CA LEU A 50 4.83 6.96 -1.59
C LEU A 50 4.83 6.83 -3.13
N LEU A 51 4.69 5.61 -3.65
CA LEU A 51 4.58 5.36 -5.09
C LEU A 51 3.36 6.08 -5.69
N ALA A 52 2.22 6.07 -4.99
CA ALA A 52 1.03 6.79 -5.45
C ALA A 52 1.20 8.32 -5.44
N GLN A 53 1.90 8.86 -4.43
CA GLN A 53 2.26 10.28 -4.38
C GLN A 53 3.19 10.70 -5.53
N GLN A 54 3.95 9.77 -6.11
CA GLN A 54 4.77 10.00 -7.31
C GLN A 54 4.00 9.85 -8.63
N GLY A 55 2.67 9.75 -8.61
CA GLY A 55 1.86 9.68 -9.84
C GLY A 55 1.57 8.26 -10.34
N LEU A 56 1.96 7.22 -9.60
CA LEU A 56 1.71 5.83 -9.99
C LEU A 56 0.36 5.32 -9.48
N LYS A 57 -0.32 4.53 -10.29
CA LYS A 57 -1.47 3.72 -9.84
C LYS A 57 -0.93 2.42 -9.24
N VAL A 58 -1.09 2.25 -7.92
CA VAL A 58 -0.45 1.15 -7.18
C VAL A 58 -1.46 0.07 -6.84
N GLU A 59 -1.16 -1.17 -7.22
CA GLU A 59 -1.82 -2.36 -6.68
C GLU A 59 -1.01 -2.85 -5.48
N ALA A 60 -1.60 -2.88 -4.29
CA ALA A 60 -0.92 -3.28 -3.06
C ALA A 60 -1.55 -4.56 -2.52
N TRP A 61 -0.76 -5.62 -2.36
CA TRP A 61 -1.24 -6.95 -2.01
C TRP A 61 -0.55 -7.45 -0.75
N ASP A 62 -1.35 -7.89 0.23
CA ASP A 62 -0.84 -8.55 1.44
C ASP A 62 -1.74 -9.72 1.85
N ILE A 63 -1.14 -10.67 2.56
CA ILE A 63 -1.85 -11.82 3.13
C ILE A 63 -2.57 -11.44 4.43
N ALA A 64 -2.05 -10.44 5.16
CA ALA A 64 -2.61 -9.96 6.41
C ALA A 64 -3.81 -9.01 6.19
N ASP A 65 -4.79 -9.08 7.09
CA ASP A 65 -5.96 -8.20 7.09
C ASP A 65 -5.70 -6.84 7.76
N VAL A 66 -4.83 -6.82 8.78
CA VAL A 66 -4.65 -5.69 9.73
C VAL A 66 -4.03 -4.42 9.13
N PRO A 67 -3.04 -4.47 8.22
CA PRO A 67 -2.36 -3.24 7.75
C PRO A 67 -3.26 -2.29 6.94
N VAL A 68 -4.42 -2.80 6.55
CA VAL A 68 -5.35 -2.25 5.58
C VAL A 68 -6.27 -1.19 6.18
N ALA A 69 -6.67 -1.34 7.44
CA ALA A 69 -7.54 -0.37 8.09
C ALA A 69 -6.88 1.01 8.16
N ALA A 70 -5.54 1.06 8.28
CA ALA A 70 -4.79 2.31 8.26
C ALA A 70 -4.66 2.96 6.85
N LEU A 71 -5.07 2.28 5.77
CA LEU A 71 -5.17 2.87 4.42
C LEU A 71 -6.52 3.60 4.21
N GLN A 72 -7.43 3.55 5.18
CA GLN A 72 -8.78 4.12 5.07
C GLN A 72 -8.81 5.66 5.18
N ASP A 73 -7.77 6.30 5.72
CA ASP A 73 -7.72 7.77 5.83
C ASP A 73 -7.20 8.48 4.55
N GLU A 74 -6.61 7.75 3.59
CA GLU A 74 -5.89 8.35 2.45
C GLU A 74 -6.53 8.11 1.05
N ARG A 75 -7.86 7.97 0.96
CA ARG A 75 -8.59 7.73 -0.32
C ARG A 75 -8.13 6.46 -1.07
N THR A 76 -8.22 5.31 -0.41
CA THR A 76 -8.08 4.00 -1.08
C THR A 76 -9.44 3.58 -1.67
N TYR A 77 -9.51 3.38 -2.99
CA TYR A 77 -10.73 2.88 -3.64
C TYR A 77 -10.56 1.42 -4.04
N LEU A 78 -11.57 0.62 -3.66
CA LEU A 78 -11.79 -0.80 -3.98
C LEU A 78 -10.86 -1.80 -3.26
N MET A 79 -11.39 -2.34 -2.16
CA MET A 79 -10.98 -3.66 -1.67
C MET A 79 -11.49 -4.74 -2.60
N ARG A 80 -10.60 -5.56 -3.16
CA ARG A 80 -10.97 -6.80 -3.87
C ARG A 80 -10.22 -7.98 -3.29
N ARG A 81 -10.75 -9.19 -3.48
CA ARG A 81 -10.02 -10.44 -3.23
C ARG A 81 -9.65 -11.05 -4.56
N ASN A 82 -8.38 -11.44 -4.73
CA ASN A 82 -7.96 -12.19 -5.90
C ASN A 82 -8.38 -13.67 -5.80
N LYS A 83 -8.13 -14.47 -6.85
CA LYS A 83 -8.47 -15.92 -6.89
C LYS A 83 -7.79 -16.75 -5.78
N LYS A 84 -6.73 -16.24 -5.16
CA LYS A 84 -6.03 -16.87 -4.02
C LYS A 84 -6.55 -16.38 -2.66
N GLY A 85 -7.54 -15.49 -2.65
CA GLY A 85 -8.12 -14.91 -1.44
C GLY A 85 -7.25 -13.84 -0.79
N TRP A 86 -6.16 -13.40 -1.43
CA TRP A 86 -5.37 -12.26 -0.94
C TRP A 86 -6.11 -10.97 -1.20
N ARG A 87 -5.90 -9.99 -0.32
CA ARG A 87 -6.53 -8.70 -0.47
C ARG A 87 -5.71 -7.82 -1.41
N GLU A 88 -6.41 -7.12 -2.27
CA GLU A 88 -5.89 -6.20 -3.26
C GLU A 88 -6.45 -4.81 -3.01
N TYR A 89 -5.58 -3.82 -3.07
CA TYR A 89 -5.90 -2.40 -2.97
C TYR A 89 -5.40 -1.68 -4.19
N THR A 90 -6.20 -0.78 -4.74
CA THR A 90 -5.71 0.21 -5.69
C THR A 90 -5.53 1.54 -4.97
N VAL A 91 -4.28 1.98 -4.84
CA VAL A 91 -3.95 3.36 -4.43
C VAL A 91 -3.80 4.18 -5.71
N ILE A 92 -4.60 5.22 -5.85
CA ILE A 92 -4.55 6.12 -7.01
C ILE A 92 -3.84 7.42 -6.62
N PRO A 93 -3.12 8.06 -7.55
CA PRO A 93 -2.52 9.37 -7.31
C PRO A 93 -3.59 10.38 -6.91
N THR A 94 -3.34 11.16 -5.86
CA THR A 94 -4.13 12.36 -5.59
C THR A 94 -3.74 13.41 -6.62
N SER A 95 -4.65 13.75 -7.54
CA SER A 95 -4.48 14.97 -8.33
C SER A 95 -4.51 16.16 -7.36
N PRO A 96 -3.52 17.06 -7.35
CA PRO A 96 -3.61 18.30 -6.58
C PRO A 96 -4.70 19.27 -7.10
N LEU A 97 -5.42 18.93 -8.19
CA LEU A 97 -6.34 19.82 -8.90
C LEU A 97 -7.84 19.47 -8.79
N LEU A 98 -8.29 18.79 -7.74
CA LEU A 98 -9.74 18.67 -7.45
C LEU A 98 -10.07 19.16 -6.05
N VAL A 99 -9.90 20.47 -5.87
CA VAL A 99 -10.77 21.29 -5.02
C VAL A 99 -11.36 22.35 -5.94
N ILE A 100 -12.52 22.05 -6.51
CA ILE A 100 -13.45 23.04 -7.07
C ILE A 100 -14.74 22.93 -6.25
#